data_AF-A0A661I8T2-F1
#
_entry.id   AF-A0A661I8T2-F1
#
_cell.length_a   1.000
_cell.length_b   1.000
_cell.length_c   1.000
_cell.angle_alpha   90.00
_cell.angle_beta   90.00
_cell.angle_gamma   90.00
#
_symmetry.space_group_name_H-M   'P 1'
#
loop_
_entity.id
_entity.type
_entity.pdbx_description
1 polymer ?
#
loop_
_entity_poly.entity_id
_entity_poly.type
_entity_poly.pdbx_seq_one_letter_code
_entity_poly.pdbx_strand_id
1 'polypeptide(L)' 'MKIWVSDVRTPTYTNVKLNTEEHSDYKYLGDLGTEELKDYLFELNPELDIQKNVKLLNYYGYLHLFIIKK' A
#
# COMPACT_ATOMS: atom_id res chain seq x y z
N MET A 1 9.63 4.88 6.75
CA MET A 1 9.11 3.80 7.62
C MET A 1 9.34 2.49 6.90
N LYS A 2 9.63 1.40 7.62
CA LYS A 2 9.73 0.08 6.99
C LYS A 2 8.37 -0.27 6.41
N ILE A 3 8.31 -0.62 5.14
CA ILE A 3 7.07 -1.05 4.50
C ILE A 3 7.24 -2.48 3.99
N TRP A 4 6.25 -3.29 4.32
CA TRP A 4 6.08 -4.66 3.86
C TRP A 4 4.80 -4.72 3.03
N VAL A 5 4.83 -5.43 1.90
CA VAL A 5 3.72 -5.49 0.96
C VAL A 5 3.34 -6.91 0.57
N SER A 6 2.04 -7.17 0.52
CA SER A 6 1.45 -8.30 -0.19
C SER A 6 0.64 -7.74 -1.36
N ASP A 7 1.00 -8.09 -2.59
CA ASP A 7 0.35 -7.60 -3.81
C ASP A 7 -0.16 -8.79 -4.64
N VAL A 8 -1.48 -8.89 -4.74
CA VAL A 8 -2.18 -9.89 -5.55
C VAL A 8 -2.87 -9.18 -6.70
N ARG A 9 -2.33 -9.35 -7.91
CA ARG A 9 -2.88 -8.77 -9.14
C ARG A 9 -3.65 -9.83 -9.92
N THR A 10 -4.91 -9.57 -10.21
CA THR A 10 -5.75 -10.40 -11.08
C THR A 10 -6.24 -9.58 -12.28
N PRO A 11 -6.89 -10.19 -13.29
CA PRO A 11 -7.45 -9.44 -14.42
C PRO A 11 -8.55 -8.44 -14.01
N THR A 12 -9.32 -8.74 -12.95
CA THR A 12 -10.49 -7.96 -12.55
C THR A 12 -10.26 -7.07 -11.32
N TYR A 13 -9.24 -7.36 -10.51
CA TYR A 13 -8.92 -6.57 -9.33
C TYR A 13 -7.45 -6.68 -8.94
N THR A 14 -7.00 -5.72 -8.13
CA THR A 14 -5.74 -5.75 -7.42
C THR A 14 -6.02 -5.65 -5.92
N ASN A 15 -5.39 -6.52 -5.13
CA ASN A 15 -5.45 -6.48 -3.68
C ASN A 15 -4.04 -6.19 -3.15
N VAL A 16 -3.86 -5.04 -2.52
CA VAL A 16 -2.59 -4.63 -1.92
C VAL A 16 -2.77 -4.49 -0.41
N LYS A 17 -1.91 -5.17 0.34
CA LYS A 17 -1.81 -5.02 1.79
C LYS A 17 -0.45 -4.45 2.13
N LEU A 18 -0.43 -3.34 2.85
CA LEU A 18 0.77 -2.70 3.37
C LEU A 18 0.82 -2.88 4.89
N ASN A 19 2.00 -3.12 5.41
CA ASN A 19 2.27 -3.21 6.84
C ASN A 19 3.59 -2.51 7.18
N THR A 20 3.64 -1.87 8.34
CA THR A 20 4.85 -1.21 8.86
C THR A 20 5.75 -2.18 9.65
N GLU A 21 5.22 -3.35 9.99
CA GLU A 21 5.92 -4.44 10.65
C GLU A 21 6.12 -5.63 9.71
N GLU A 22 7.13 -6.45 10.03
CA GLU A 22 7.41 -7.67 9.29
C GLU A 22 6.26 -8.67 9.42
N HIS A 23 5.87 -9.26 8.29
CA HIS A 23 4.85 -10.29 8.25
C HIS A 23 5.31 -11.38 7.27
N SER A 24 5.18 -12.64 7.68
CA SER A 24 5.74 -13.80 6.97
C SER A 24 5.32 -13.96 5.50
N ASP A 25 4.18 -13.40 5.10
CA ASP A 25 3.62 -13.50 3.74
C ASP A 25 3.81 -12.21 2.91
N TYR A 26 4.59 -11.26 3.44
CA TYR A 26 4.80 -9.94 2.83
C TYR A 26 6.24 -9.80 2.39
N LYS A 27 6.45 -9.08 1.29
CA LYS A 27 7.78 -8.75 0.78
C LYS A 27 8.20 -7.40 1.33
N TYR A 28 9.46 -7.28 1.72
CA TYR A 28 10.02 -5.99 2.09
C TYR A 28 10.04 -5.07 0.88
N LEU A 29 9.33 -3.95 0.96
CA LEU A 29 9.25 -2.95 -0.11
C LEU A 29 10.38 -1.92 0.02
N GLY A 30 10.79 -1.62 1.25
CA GLY A 30 11.83 -0.64 1.55
C GLY A 30 11.46 0.27 2.72
N ASP A 31 12.40 1.16 3.06
CA ASP A 31 12.20 2.21 4.05
C ASP A 31 11.61 3.45 3.37
N LEU A 32 10.30 3.45 3.13
CA LEU A 32 9.64 4.52 2.39
C LEU A 32 9.37 5.76 3.26
N GLY A 33 9.83 6.92 2.80
CA GLY A 33 9.40 8.22 3.29
C GLY A 33 7.95 8.53 2.91
N THR A 34 7.40 9.63 3.46
CA THR A 34 6.03 10.05 3.17
C THR A 34 5.80 10.34 1.68
N GLU A 35 6.75 10.99 1.01
CA GLU A 35 6.61 11.29 -0.43
C GLU A 35 6.73 10.02 -1.28
N GLU A 36 7.70 9.15 -0.99
CA GLU A 36 7.85 7.87 -1.69
C GLU A 36 6.62 6.96 -1.53
N LEU A 37 5.98 6.98 -0.36
CA LEU A 37 4.72 6.27 -0.13
C LEU A 37 3.56 6.88 -0.94
N LYS A 38 3.50 8.20 -1.07
CA LYS A 38 2.49 8.87 -1.90
C LYS A 38 2.66 8.50 -3.36
N ASP A 39 3.90 8.53 -3.85
CA ASP A 39 4.23 8.15 -5.23
C ASP A 39 3.84 6.69 -5.49
N TYR A 40 4.19 5.78 -4.57
CA TYR A 40 3.77 4.37 -4.65
C TYR A 40 2.24 4.20 -4.74
N LEU A 41 1.48 4.91 -3.89
CA LEU A 41 0.01 4.83 -3.90
C LEU A 41 -0.59 5.44 -5.18
N PHE A 42 0.02 6.51 -5.72
CA PHE A 42 -0.39 7.12 -6.97
C PHE A 42 -0.16 6.18 -8.17
N GLU A 43 1.01 5.55 -8.23
CA GLU A 43 1.34 4.53 -9.24
C GLU A 43 0.42 3.31 -9.16
N LEU A 44 0.00 2.95 -7.94
CA LEU A 44 -0.91 1.83 -7.73
C LEU A 44 -2.31 2.10 -8.29
N ASN A 45 -2.88 3.26 -7.97
CA ASN A 45 -4.12 3.76 -8.59
C ASN A 45 -4.26 5.28 -8.34
N PRO A 46 -4.28 6.12 -9.40
CA PRO A 46 -4.39 7.57 -9.28
C PRO A 46 -5.74 8.06 -8.73
N GLU A 47 -6.78 7.21 -8.70
CA GLU A 47 -8.09 7.53 -8.13
C GLU A 47 -8.14 7.40 -6.59
N LEU A 48 -7.07 6.90 -5.95
CA LEU A 48 -7.02 6.74 -4.50
C LEU A 48 -6.95 8.10 -3.78
N ASP A 49 -7.61 8.19 -2.63
CA ASP A 49 -7.37 9.29 -1.68
C ASP A 49 -6.03 9.04 -0.95
N ILE A 50 -4.94 9.47 -1.59
CA ILE A 50 -3.57 9.25 -1.12
C ILE A 50 -3.36 9.85 0.27
N GLN A 51 -3.85 11.07 0.51
CA GLN A 51 -3.64 11.75 1.78
C GLN A 51 -4.30 11.00 2.94
N LYS A 52 -5.52 10.51 2.73
CA LYS A 52 -6.22 9.67 3.71
C LYS A 52 -5.49 8.35 3.93
N ASN A 53 -5.09 7.67 2.86
CA ASN A 53 -4.44 6.36 2.96
C ASN A 53 -3.07 6.43 3.67
N VAL A 54 -2.27 7.46 3.40
CA VAL A 54 -1.01 7.70 4.13
C VAL A 54 -1.27 7.95 5.61
N LYS A 55 -2.29 8.76 5.95
CA LYS A 55 -2.68 8.99 7.35
C LYS A 55 -3.13 7.70 8.04
N LEU A 56 -3.92 6.87 7.36
CA LEU A 56 -4.39 5.59 7.91
C LEU A 56 -3.23 4.63 8.14
N LEU A 57 -2.30 4.50 7.18
CA LEU A 57 -1.13 3.65 7.34
C LEU A 57 -0.25 4.10 8.50
N ASN A 58 -0.02 5.41 8.64
CA ASN A 58 0.75 5.97 9.76
C ASN A 58 0.08 5.75 11.12
N TYR A 59 -1.25 5.82 11.18
CA TYR A 59 -1.98 5.70 12.43
C TYR A 59 -2.15 4.24 12.87
N TYR A 60 -2.52 3.35 11.95
CA TYR A 60 -2.82 1.95 12.26
C TYR A 60 -1.62 1.01 12.08
N GLY A 61 -0.59 1.44 11.36
CA GLY A 61 0.56 0.59 11.01
C GLY A 61 0.27 -0.41 9.88
N TYR A 62 -0.95 -0.45 9.34
CA TYR A 62 -1.33 -1.29 8.21
C TYR A 62 -2.37 -0.60 7.31
N LEU A 63 -2.45 -1.02 6.05
CA LEU A 63 -3.43 -0.53 5.07
C LEU A 63 -3.78 -1.63 4.07
N HIS A 64 -5.06 -1.93 3.91
CA HIS A 64 -5.55 -2.88 2.91
C HIS A 64 -6.35 -2.15 1.82
N LEU A 65 -5.97 -2.37 0.57
CA LEU A 65 -6.55 -1.73 -0.61
C LEU A 65 -7.11 -2.81 -1.54
N PHE A 66 -8.39 -2.69 -1.87
CA PHE A 66 -9.05 -3.52 -2.87
C PHE A 66 -9.46 -2.64 -4.05
N ILE A 67 -8.75 -2.78 -5.16
CA ILE A 67 -8.88 -1.93 -6.34
C ILE A 67 -9.51 -2.75 -7.46
N ILE A 68 -10.72 -2.38 -7.89
CA ILE A 68 -11.40 -3.02 -9.01
C ILE A 68 -10.85 -2.43 -10.31
N LYS A 69 -10.44 -3.29 -11.25
CA LYS A 69 -10.02 -2.88 -12.59
C LYS A 69 -11.27 -2.73 -13.44
N LYS A 70 -11.51 -1.51 -13.94
CA LYS A 70 -12.58 -1.21 -14.90
C LYS A 70 -12.13 -1.56 -16.31
#